data_AF-A0A945WJB6-F1
#
_entry.id   AF-A0A945WJB6-F1
#
_cell.length_a   1.000
_cell.length_b   1.000
_cell.length_c   1.000
_cell.angle_alpha   90.00
_cell.angle_beta   90.00
_cell.angle_gamma   90.00
#
_symmetry.space_group_name_H-M   'P 1'
#
loop_
_entity.id
_entity.type
_entity.pdbx_description
1 polymer ?
#
loop_
_entity_poly.entity_id
_entity_poly.type
_entity_poly.pdbx_seq_one_letter_code
_entity_poly.pdbx_strand_id
1 'polypeptide(L)'
;MSGTLQKLIPLLIDAPADEKTRRKWLERLFTAIQEDGVDYLAPLEDRWGEICVFPKLAYAWVDILMPTVRRVWSDHSSFAFVNGGHACLSCLLHSGRYQELNELLSLQAHPIWSTEQFGAEALARQGMTDAAIAFAEARRVDGYGEWQIIKFCERILLEAGREEEAYRDYGLLAADGNTYLSVFRATVKQYPKLNPRQILLDLISTRGGKGKWFAAAKSAGLLDVALECAAVGTSEPATLIRAARDFLDKDPDFTTQIALQAIQDLLAEKGYDPTTLDAIAAFDFAIAGASRLENQERVVKEINRIVDQADALGSAPLMCQAVRRSLEAMA
;
A
#
# COMPACT_ATOMS: atom_id res chain seq x y z
N MET A 1 -10.97 -1.87 3.57
CA MET A 1 -12.13 -2.63 3.05
C MET A 1 -11.95 -4.11 3.36
N SER A 2 -13.00 -4.78 3.84
CA SER A 2 -12.97 -6.22 4.12
C SER A 2 -12.72 -7.00 2.81
N GLY A 3 -11.62 -7.75 2.74
CA GLY A 3 -11.27 -8.57 1.57
C GLY A 3 -12.28 -9.68 1.26
N THR A 4 -13.30 -9.86 2.10
CA THR A 4 -14.37 -10.86 1.90
C THR A 4 -15.27 -10.49 0.72
N LEU A 5 -15.79 -9.25 0.64
CA LEU A 5 -16.69 -8.86 -0.45
C LEU A 5 -16.00 -8.89 -1.82
N GLN A 6 -14.74 -8.47 -1.88
CA GLN A 6 -13.93 -8.55 -3.11
C GLN A 6 -13.80 -9.98 -3.66
N LYS A 7 -13.87 -11.00 -2.78
CA LYS A 7 -13.84 -12.41 -3.17
C LYS A 7 -15.23 -12.98 -3.46
N LEU A 8 -16.26 -12.51 -2.77
CA LEU A 8 -17.63 -13.03 -2.92
C LEU A 8 -18.36 -12.48 -4.14
N ILE A 9 -18.14 -11.22 -4.52
CA ILE A 9 -18.83 -10.59 -5.65
C ILE A 9 -18.58 -11.34 -6.97
N PRO A 10 -17.33 -11.70 -7.34
CA PRO A 10 -17.09 -12.51 -8.54
C PRO A 10 -17.85 -13.84 -8.51
N LEU A 11 -17.87 -14.54 -7.37
CA LEU A 11 -18.61 -15.80 -7.22
C LEU A 11 -20.11 -15.61 -7.40
N LEU A 12 -20.67 -14.49 -6.93
CA LEU A 12 -22.07 -14.15 -7.13
C LEU A 12 -22.38 -13.90 -8.61
N ILE A 13 -21.51 -13.18 -9.32
CA ILE A 13 -21.66 -12.90 -10.76
C ILE A 13 -21.63 -14.22 -11.55
N ASP A 14 -20.66 -15.10 -11.26
CA ASP A 14 -20.45 -16.35 -11.98
C ASP A 14 -21.44 -17.47 -11.63
N ALA A 15 -22.14 -17.36 -10.48
CA ALA A 15 -23.07 -18.39 -10.03
C ALA A 15 -24.15 -18.67 -11.10
N PRO A 16 -24.45 -19.92 -11.48
CA PRO A 16 -25.49 -20.19 -12.45
C PRO A 16 -26.88 -19.94 -11.85
N ALA A 17 -27.73 -19.19 -12.56
CA ALA A 17 -29.12 -18.97 -12.19
C ALA A 17 -29.96 -18.59 -13.42
N ASP A 18 -31.25 -18.93 -13.42
CA ASP A 18 -32.20 -18.36 -14.38
C ASP A 18 -32.52 -16.88 -14.05
N GLU A 19 -33.09 -16.16 -15.00
CA GLU A 19 -33.41 -14.72 -14.84
C GLU A 19 -34.33 -14.47 -13.63
N LYS A 20 -35.29 -15.38 -13.39
CA LYS A 20 -36.26 -15.26 -12.29
C LYS A 20 -35.58 -15.40 -10.93
N THR A 21 -34.67 -16.35 -10.79
CA THR A 21 -33.90 -16.59 -9.57
C THR A 21 -32.93 -15.44 -9.33
N ARG A 22 -32.23 -14.99 -10.38
CA ARG A 22 -31.33 -13.83 -10.31
C ARG A 22 -32.06 -12.58 -9.85
N ARG A 23 -33.25 -12.30 -10.40
CA ARG A 23 -34.09 -11.17 -9.97
C ARG A 23 -34.39 -11.19 -8.48
N LYS A 24 -34.79 -12.34 -7.93
CA LYS A 24 -35.04 -12.50 -6.48
C LYS A 24 -33.78 -12.26 -5.64
N TRP A 25 -32.62 -12.68 -6.14
CA TRP A 25 -31.35 -12.41 -5.45
C TRP A 25 -31.05 -10.91 -5.42
N LEU A 26 -31.19 -10.21 -6.54
CA LEU A 26 -30.99 -8.77 -6.63
C LEU A 26 -31.94 -8.01 -5.69
N GLU A 27 -33.23 -8.37 -5.68
CA GLU A 27 -34.22 -7.77 -4.77
C GLU A 27 -33.80 -7.94 -3.30
N ARG A 28 -33.43 -9.16 -2.90
CA ARG A 28 -32.99 -9.44 -1.52
C ARG A 28 -31.68 -8.73 -1.16
N LEU A 29 -30.71 -8.68 -2.07
CA LEU A 29 -29.45 -7.97 -1.87
C LEU A 29 -29.67 -6.48 -1.75
N PHE A 30 -30.59 -5.92 -2.54
CA PHE A 30 -30.92 -4.50 -2.48
C PHE A 30 -31.61 -4.15 -1.17
N THR A 31 -32.52 -4.99 -0.67
CA THR A 31 -33.07 -4.85 0.68
C THR A 31 -31.96 -4.85 1.73
N ALA A 32 -30.99 -5.77 1.63
CA ALA A 32 -29.87 -5.80 2.57
C ALA A 32 -29.02 -4.52 2.52
N ILE A 33 -28.77 -3.97 1.33
CA ILE A 33 -28.09 -2.68 1.15
C ILE A 33 -28.87 -1.55 1.82
N GLN A 34 -30.20 -1.51 1.64
CA GLN A 34 -31.05 -0.49 2.26
C GLN A 34 -31.08 -0.59 3.80
N GLU A 35 -30.93 -1.81 4.34
CA GLU A 35 -30.91 -2.10 5.77
C GLU A 35 -29.52 -1.96 6.42
N ASP A 36 -28.44 -1.85 5.61
CA ASP A 36 -27.05 -1.86 6.08
C ASP A 36 -26.71 -0.65 6.97
N GLY A 37 -27.24 0.53 6.62
CA GLY A 37 -27.16 1.77 7.42
C GLY A 37 -25.76 2.38 7.61
N VAL A 38 -24.68 1.67 7.25
CA VAL A 38 -23.27 2.08 7.48
C VAL A 38 -22.36 1.77 6.26
N ASP A 39 -22.94 1.52 5.08
CA ASP A 39 -22.24 1.32 3.78
C ASP A 39 -21.18 0.20 3.73
N TYR A 40 -21.28 -0.83 4.58
CA TYR A 40 -20.46 -2.05 4.46
C TYR A 40 -20.68 -2.77 3.11
N LEU A 41 -21.89 -2.64 2.54
CA LEU A 41 -22.28 -3.29 1.29
C LEU A 41 -22.06 -2.43 0.04
N ALA A 42 -21.47 -1.23 0.15
CA ALA A 42 -21.19 -0.36 -1.00
C ALA A 42 -20.49 -1.05 -2.19
N PRO A 43 -19.52 -1.99 -2.00
CA PRO A 43 -18.93 -2.71 -3.13
C PRO A 43 -19.92 -3.53 -3.98
N LEU A 44 -21.07 -3.93 -3.42
CA LEU A 44 -22.13 -4.58 -4.21
C LEU A 44 -22.82 -3.57 -5.13
N GLU A 45 -23.11 -2.38 -4.64
CA GLU A 45 -23.70 -1.32 -5.46
C GLU A 45 -22.76 -0.89 -6.59
N ASP A 46 -21.46 -0.79 -6.31
CA ASP A 46 -20.45 -0.43 -7.31
C ASP A 46 -20.45 -1.37 -8.52
N ARG A 47 -20.75 -2.65 -8.30
CA ARG A 47 -20.76 -3.72 -9.31
C ARG A 47 -22.15 -4.21 -9.67
N TRP A 48 -23.20 -3.47 -9.30
CA TRP A 48 -24.59 -3.90 -9.48
C TRP A 48 -24.94 -4.27 -10.91
N GLY A 49 -24.45 -3.50 -11.89
CA GLY A 49 -24.66 -3.78 -13.31
C GLY A 49 -24.11 -5.14 -13.74
N GLU A 50 -22.93 -5.51 -13.24
CA GLU A 50 -22.33 -6.83 -13.48
C GLU A 50 -23.09 -7.94 -12.77
N ILE A 51 -23.50 -7.71 -11.51
CA ILE A 51 -24.26 -8.67 -10.70
C ILE A 51 -25.63 -8.97 -11.33
N CYS A 52 -26.19 -8.06 -12.14
CA CYS A 52 -27.42 -8.30 -12.86
C CYS A 52 -27.33 -9.50 -13.82
N VAL A 53 -26.18 -9.72 -14.47
CA VAL A 53 -25.88 -10.77 -15.48
C VAL A 53 -26.75 -10.70 -16.75
N PHE A 54 -28.06 -10.50 -16.61
CA PHE A 54 -29.01 -10.36 -17.70
C PHE A 54 -29.25 -8.87 -18.00
N PRO A 55 -29.08 -8.41 -19.26
CA PRO A 55 -29.29 -7.00 -19.62
C PRO A 55 -30.66 -6.45 -19.23
N LYS A 56 -31.71 -7.28 -19.33
CA LYS A 56 -33.07 -6.91 -18.92
C LYS A 56 -33.18 -6.53 -17.44
N LEU A 57 -32.37 -7.17 -16.57
CA LEU A 57 -32.36 -6.85 -15.15
C LEU A 57 -31.63 -5.53 -14.90
N ALA A 58 -30.50 -5.29 -15.57
CA ALA A 58 -29.81 -4.00 -15.49
C ALA A 58 -30.72 -2.85 -15.92
N TYR A 59 -31.47 -3.00 -17.02
CA TYR A 59 -32.44 -2.00 -17.49
C TYR A 59 -33.56 -1.78 -16.47
N ALA A 60 -34.15 -2.86 -15.95
CA ALA A 60 -35.21 -2.75 -14.94
C ALA A 60 -34.72 -2.00 -13.69
N TRP A 61 -33.49 -2.23 -13.25
CA TRP A 61 -32.90 -1.50 -12.12
C TRP A 61 -32.65 -0.03 -12.42
N VAL A 62 -32.24 0.32 -13.64
CA VAL A 62 -32.16 1.73 -14.05
C VAL A 62 -33.53 2.39 -13.97
N ASP A 63 -34.58 1.74 -14.49
CA ASP A 63 -35.94 2.29 -14.48
C ASP A 63 -36.47 2.48 -13.06
N ILE A 64 -36.09 1.60 -12.12
CA ILE A 64 -36.45 1.70 -10.70
C ILE A 64 -35.69 2.84 -10.00
N LEU A 65 -34.38 2.93 -10.21
CA LEU A 65 -33.50 3.78 -9.39
C LEU A 65 -33.35 5.20 -9.94
N MET A 66 -33.19 5.34 -11.25
CA MET A 66 -32.85 6.62 -11.89
C MET A 66 -33.82 7.76 -11.55
N PRO A 67 -35.17 7.58 -11.53
CA PRO A 67 -36.07 8.68 -11.22
C PRO A 67 -35.83 9.29 -9.83
N THR A 68 -35.51 8.45 -8.84
CA THR A 68 -35.27 8.90 -7.47
C THR A 68 -33.88 9.52 -7.34
N VAL A 69 -32.85 8.92 -7.94
CA VAL A 69 -31.48 9.48 -7.95
C VAL A 69 -31.48 10.86 -8.62
N ARG A 70 -32.11 10.99 -9.80
CA ARG A 70 -32.23 12.26 -10.51
C ARG A 70 -32.91 13.32 -9.66
N ARG A 71 -34.06 12.99 -9.05
CA ARG A 71 -34.81 13.92 -8.19
C ARG A 71 -33.97 14.40 -7.01
N VAL A 72 -33.30 13.49 -6.30
CA VAL A 72 -32.51 13.82 -5.12
C VAL A 72 -31.29 14.66 -5.48
N TRP A 73 -30.56 14.29 -6.55
CA TRP A 73 -29.37 15.04 -6.94
C TRP A 73 -29.69 16.42 -7.52
N SER A 74 -30.83 16.58 -8.21
CA SER A 74 -31.27 17.90 -8.71
C SER A 74 -31.76 18.86 -7.61
N ASP A 75 -32.07 18.36 -6.41
CA ASP A 75 -32.46 19.22 -5.29
C ASP A 75 -31.23 19.63 -4.48
N HIS A 76 -30.72 20.83 -4.75
CA HIS A 76 -29.58 21.40 -4.03
C HIS A 76 -30.00 22.17 -2.76
N SER A 77 -31.31 22.24 -2.47
CA SER A 77 -31.84 23.01 -1.36
C SER A 77 -32.07 22.18 -0.09
N SER A 78 -32.22 20.86 -0.24
CA SER A 78 -32.39 19.92 0.86
C SER A 78 -31.25 18.91 0.92
N PHE A 79 -30.84 18.52 2.13
CA PHE A 79 -29.90 17.43 2.31
C PHE A 79 -30.68 16.11 2.30
N ALA A 80 -30.67 15.41 1.16
CA ALA A 80 -31.32 14.12 1.00
C ALA A 80 -30.32 13.07 0.50
N PHE A 81 -30.35 11.90 1.12
CA PHE A 81 -29.53 10.75 0.73
C PHE A 81 -30.36 9.74 -0.06
N VAL A 82 -29.76 9.09 -1.06
CA VAL A 82 -30.41 8.08 -1.89
C VAL A 82 -29.62 6.77 -1.88
N ASN A 83 -30.22 5.72 -1.33
CA ASN A 83 -29.75 4.35 -1.51
C ASN A 83 -29.92 3.94 -2.98
N GLY A 84 -28.93 3.25 -3.57
CA GLY A 84 -28.98 2.80 -4.96
C GLY A 84 -28.42 3.78 -5.99
N GLY A 85 -27.84 4.91 -5.59
CA GLY A 85 -27.17 5.84 -6.50
C GLY A 85 -26.05 5.15 -7.30
N HIS A 86 -25.16 4.44 -6.59
CA HIS A 86 -24.08 3.67 -7.20
C HIS A 86 -24.61 2.48 -8.02
N ALA A 87 -25.64 1.79 -7.54
CA ALA A 87 -26.28 0.70 -8.29
C ALA A 87 -26.85 1.16 -9.63
N CYS A 88 -27.47 2.36 -9.66
CA CYS A 88 -27.96 2.99 -10.89
C CYS A 88 -26.81 3.31 -11.87
N LEU A 89 -25.76 3.99 -11.38
CA LEU A 89 -24.57 4.32 -12.18
C LEU A 89 -23.89 3.05 -12.74
N SER A 90 -23.75 2.02 -11.91
CA SER A 90 -23.18 0.72 -12.28
C SER A 90 -23.98 0.05 -13.39
N CYS A 91 -25.32 0.05 -13.31
CA CYS A 91 -26.17 -0.48 -14.38
C CYS A 91 -26.05 0.33 -15.68
N LEU A 92 -26.01 1.66 -15.61
CA LEU A 92 -25.82 2.51 -16.79
C LEU A 92 -24.47 2.25 -17.46
N LEU A 93 -23.41 2.15 -16.67
CA LEU A 93 -22.05 1.84 -17.13
C LEU A 93 -21.98 0.46 -17.79
N HIS A 94 -22.53 -0.57 -17.14
CA HIS A 94 -22.55 -1.94 -17.66
C HIS A 94 -23.37 -2.05 -18.95
N SER A 95 -24.44 -1.26 -19.06
CA SER A 95 -25.33 -1.22 -20.21
C SER A 95 -24.82 -0.38 -21.39
N GLY A 96 -23.68 0.31 -21.25
CA GLY A 96 -23.17 1.21 -22.28
C GLY A 96 -23.95 2.52 -22.43
N ARG A 97 -24.83 2.86 -21.47
CA ARG A 97 -25.67 4.07 -21.48
C ARG A 97 -24.89 5.28 -20.94
N TYR A 98 -23.75 5.57 -21.57
CA TYR A 98 -22.77 6.55 -21.07
C TYR A 98 -23.28 7.99 -21.07
N GLN A 99 -24.12 8.36 -22.04
CA GLN A 99 -24.72 9.70 -22.08
C GLN A 99 -25.58 9.95 -20.84
N GLU A 100 -26.49 9.03 -20.53
CA GLU A 100 -27.38 9.15 -19.37
C GLU A 100 -26.63 9.07 -18.05
N LEU A 101 -25.55 8.28 -17.99
CA LEU A 101 -24.63 8.25 -16.85
C LEU A 101 -24.02 9.63 -16.61
N ASN A 102 -23.47 10.25 -17.66
CA ASN A 102 -22.83 11.56 -17.55
C ASN A 102 -23.84 12.67 -17.24
N GLU A 103 -25.03 12.63 -17.84
CA GLU A 103 -26.13 13.52 -17.50
C GLU A 103 -26.51 13.40 -16.01
N LEU A 104 -26.58 12.18 -15.47
CA LEU A 104 -26.89 11.96 -14.06
C LEU A 104 -25.77 12.50 -13.15
N LEU A 105 -24.50 12.23 -13.46
CA LEU A 105 -23.35 12.75 -12.69
C LEU A 105 -23.33 14.29 -12.67
N SER A 106 -23.72 14.94 -13.77
CA SER A 106 -23.76 16.40 -13.88
C SER A 106 -24.76 17.09 -12.94
N LEU A 107 -25.70 16.32 -12.36
CA LEU A 107 -26.67 16.81 -11.40
C LEU A 107 -26.12 16.88 -9.97
N GLN A 108 -24.91 16.43 -9.68
CA GLN A 108 -24.39 16.46 -8.32
C GLN A 108 -23.98 17.88 -7.92
N ALA A 109 -24.43 18.35 -6.75
CA ALA A 109 -23.95 19.61 -6.18
C ALA A 109 -22.45 19.56 -5.83
N HIS A 110 -21.99 18.40 -5.36
CA HIS A 110 -20.62 18.17 -4.89
C HIS A 110 -20.10 16.85 -5.47
N PRO A 111 -19.38 16.90 -6.60
CA PRO A 111 -18.78 15.71 -7.19
C PRO A 111 -17.75 15.07 -6.25
N ILE A 112 -17.88 13.77 -5.98
CA ILE A 112 -16.94 12.99 -5.18
C ILE A 112 -16.44 11.79 -5.98
N TRP A 113 -15.21 11.35 -5.74
CA TRP A 113 -14.60 10.28 -6.54
C TRP A 113 -15.43 8.98 -6.57
N SER A 114 -16.13 8.65 -5.48
CA SER A 114 -16.92 7.42 -5.38
C SER A 114 -18.05 7.32 -6.42
N THR A 115 -18.60 8.46 -6.87
CA THR A 115 -19.58 8.55 -7.98
C THR A 115 -18.90 8.93 -9.29
N GLU A 116 -17.93 9.83 -9.27
CA GLU A 116 -17.23 10.30 -10.47
C GLU A 116 -16.41 9.17 -11.15
N GLN A 117 -15.97 8.15 -10.41
CA GLN A 117 -15.25 7.00 -10.97
C GLN A 117 -16.04 6.30 -12.10
N PHE A 118 -17.38 6.33 -12.06
CA PHE A 118 -18.20 5.73 -13.12
C PHE A 118 -18.12 6.50 -14.43
N GLY A 119 -17.96 7.84 -14.37
CA GLY A 119 -17.73 8.68 -15.55
C GLY A 119 -16.34 8.45 -16.14
N ALA A 120 -15.32 8.35 -15.27
CA ALA A 120 -13.97 8.00 -15.68
C ALA A 120 -13.90 6.61 -16.35
N GLU A 121 -14.56 5.62 -15.76
CA GLU A 121 -14.67 4.27 -16.29
C GLU A 121 -15.46 4.22 -17.61
N ALA A 122 -16.50 5.05 -17.77
CA ALA A 122 -17.23 5.18 -19.04
C ALA A 122 -16.32 5.71 -20.17
N LEU A 123 -15.44 6.67 -19.89
CA LEU A 123 -14.43 7.14 -20.85
C LEU A 123 -13.42 6.03 -21.19
N ALA A 124 -12.94 5.31 -20.18
CA ALA A 124 -12.00 4.20 -20.36
C ALA A 124 -12.58 3.09 -21.26
N ARG A 125 -13.83 2.67 -21.03
CA ARG A 125 -14.51 1.63 -21.83
C ARG A 125 -14.75 2.04 -23.30
N GLN A 126 -14.74 3.33 -23.59
CA GLN A 126 -14.79 3.86 -24.95
C GLN A 126 -13.40 3.96 -25.62
N GLY A 127 -12.35 3.45 -24.95
CA GLY A 127 -10.96 3.52 -25.44
C GLY A 127 -10.33 4.91 -25.30
N MET A 128 -10.97 5.83 -24.56
CA MET A 128 -10.50 7.20 -24.38
C MET A 128 -9.57 7.30 -23.16
N THR A 129 -8.43 6.59 -23.20
CA THR A 129 -7.47 6.45 -22.09
C THR A 129 -7.06 7.80 -21.49
N ASP A 130 -6.57 8.74 -22.31
CA ASP A 130 -6.09 10.04 -21.82
C ASP A 130 -7.23 10.89 -21.23
N ALA A 131 -8.43 10.82 -21.83
CA ALA A 131 -9.59 11.55 -21.31
C ALA A 131 -10.04 10.99 -19.95
N ALA A 132 -10.00 9.66 -19.77
CA ALA A 132 -10.32 9.03 -18.50
C ALA A 132 -9.35 9.44 -17.39
N ILE A 133 -8.05 9.48 -17.69
CA ILE A 133 -7.01 9.92 -16.75
C ILE A 133 -7.17 11.41 -16.42
N ALA A 134 -7.34 12.26 -17.43
CA ALA A 134 -7.55 13.70 -17.22
C ALA A 134 -8.82 13.97 -16.40
N PHE A 135 -9.89 13.20 -16.63
CA PHE A 135 -11.10 13.28 -15.83
C PHE A 135 -10.84 12.92 -14.37
N ALA A 136 -10.11 11.83 -14.11
CA ALA A 136 -9.78 11.38 -12.76
C ALA A 136 -8.85 12.37 -12.02
N GLU A 137 -7.79 12.86 -12.66
CA GLU A 137 -6.87 13.85 -12.11
C GLU A 137 -7.56 15.16 -11.74
N ALA A 138 -8.53 15.61 -12.53
CA ALA A 138 -9.30 16.81 -12.22
C ALA A 138 -10.10 16.70 -10.91
N ARG A 139 -10.28 15.49 -10.35
CA ARG A 139 -10.95 15.25 -9.06
C ARG A 139 -9.96 15.01 -7.91
N ARG A 140 -8.65 15.07 -8.16
CA ARG A 140 -7.59 14.84 -7.16
C ARG A 140 -7.28 16.11 -6.33
N VAL A 141 -8.31 16.87 -5.93
CA VAL A 141 -8.12 18.22 -5.36
C VAL A 141 -8.13 18.23 -3.82
N ASP A 142 -8.92 17.37 -3.17
CA ASP A 142 -9.19 17.48 -1.72
C ASP A 142 -8.58 16.34 -0.89
N GLY A 143 -7.67 15.54 -1.46
CA GLY A 143 -7.05 14.36 -0.82
C GLY A 143 -8.00 13.18 -0.56
N TYR A 144 -9.31 13.44 -0.48
CA TYR A 144 -10.33 12.40 -0.39
C TYR A 144 -10.38 11.58 -1.68
N GLY A 145 -10.18 10.27 -1.56
CA GLY A 145 -10.18 9.39 -2.73
C GLY A 145 -8.89 9.39 -3.55
N GLU A 146 -7.86 10.15 -3.15
CA GLU A 146 -6.61 10.30 -3.91
C GLU A 146 -5.98 8.95 -4.27
N TRP A 147 -5.90 8.03 -3.30
CA TRP A 147 -5.34 6.70 -3.54
C TRP A 147 -6.19 5.87 -4.51
N GLN A 148 -7.52 5.99 -4.49
CA GLN A 148 -8.38 5.33 -5.47
C GLN A 148 -8.18 5.92 -6.88
N ILE A 149 -7.99 7.23 -6.99
CA ILE A 149 -7.67 7.91 -8.26
C ILE A 149 -6.34 7.41 -8.82
N ILE A 150 -5.29 7.38 -7.99
CA ILE A 150 -3.95 6.87 -8.38
C ILE A 150 -4.05 5.43 -8.89
N LYS A 151 -4.77 4.56 -8.19
CA LYS A 151 -4.99 3.16 -8.62
C LYS A 151 -5.78 3.06 -9.91
N PHE A 152 -6.78 3.91 -10.09
CA PHE A 152 -7.55 3.97 -11.33
C PHE A 152 -6.64 4.33 -12.51
N CYS A 153 -5.87 5.42 -12.39
CA CYS A 153 -4.97 5.86 -13.45
C CYS A 153 -3.88 4.82 -13.76
N GLU A 154 -3.28 4.19 -12.74
CA GLU A 154 -2.31 3.09 -12.91
C GLU A 154 -2.92 1.96 -13.75
N ARG A 155 -4.12 1.49 -13.38
CA ARG A 155 -4.81 0.41 -14.08
C ARG A 155 -5.11 0.77 -15.53
N ILE A 156 -5.66 1.96 -15.79
CA ILE A 156 -6.02 2.40 -17.14
C ILE A 156 -4.81 2.49 -18.06
N LEU A 157 -3.67 2.98 -17.56
CA LEU A 157 -2.43 3.02 -18.34
C LEU A 157 -1.88 1.62 -18.63
N LEU A 158 -1.94 0.71 -17.66
CA LEU A 158 -1.50 -0.68 -17.84
C LEU A 158 -2.38 -1.44 -18.85
N GLU A 159 -3.70 -1.29 -18.79
CA GLU A 159 -4.64 -1.85 -19.76
C GLU A 159 -4.38 -1.33 -21.18
N ALA A 160 -3.92 -0.08 -21.31
CA ALA A 160 -3.51 0.53 -22.57
C ALA A 160 -2.06 0.16 -23.00
N GLY A 161 -1.34 -0.66 -22.23
CA GLY A 161 0.05 -1.06 -22.53
C GLY A 161 1.11 0.03 -22.26
N ARG A 162 0.76 1.12 -21.58
CA ARG A 162 1.65 2.25 -21.24
C ARG A 162 2.36 2.01 -19.90
N GLU A 163 3.06 0.87 -19.81
CA GLU A 163 3.66 0.39 -18.55
C GLU A 163 4.64 1.39 -17.92
N GLU A 164 5.50 2.05 -18.72
CA GLU A 164 6.50 2.98 -18.20
C GLU A 164 5.90 4.25 -17.59
N GLU A 165 4.81 4.75 -18.17
CA GLU A 165 4.09 5.92 -17.67
C GLU A 165 3.29 5.55 -16.42
N ALA A 166 2.60 4.41 -16.47
CA ALA A 166 1.90 3.87 -15.31
C ALA A 166 2.83 3.78 -14.10
N TYR A 167 4.04 3.23 -14.30
CA TYR A 167 5.03 3.09 -13.24
C TYR A 167 5.49 4.44 -12.67
N ARG A 168 5.90 5.37 -13.54
CA ARG A 168 6.49 6.64 -13.15
C ARG A 168 5.51 7.55 -12.43
N ASP A 169 4.30 7.66 -12.96
CA ASP A 169 3.34 8.67 -12.52
C ASP A 169 2.43 8.15 -11.39
N TYR A 170 2.18 6.83 -11.35
CA TYR A 170 1.20 6.24 -10.45
C TYR A 170 1.71 5.04 -9.65
N GLY A 171 2.44 4.11 -10.27
CA GLY A 171 2.74 2.78 -9.72
C GLY A 171 3.55 2.81 -8.42
N LEU A 172 4.41 3.82 -8.28
CA LEU A 172 5.15 4.04 -7.04
C LEU A 172 4.25 4.45 -5.86
N LEU A 173 3.05 4.99 -6.10
CA LEU A 173 2.09 5.41 -5.07
C LEU A 173 0.85 4.50 -4.98
N ALA A 174 0.52 3.80 -6.06
CA ALA A 174 -0.67 2.94 -6.15
C ALA A 174 -0.58 1.68 -5.28
N ALA A 175 0.63 1.13 -5.12
CA ALA A 175 0.85 -0.08 -4.32
C ALA A 175 0.40 0.12 -2.86
N ASP A 176 -0.38 -0.86 -2.39
CA ASP A 176 -0.98 -0.89 -1.07
C ASP A 176 -0.34 -1.97 -0.20
N GLY A 177 -0.22 -1.71 1.09
CA GLY A 177 0.33 -2.66 2.03
C GLY A 177 0.52 -2.09 3.42
N ASN A 178 0.25 -2.92 4.42
CA ASN A 178 0.42 -2.57 5.84
C ASN A 178 1.90 -2.38 6.25
N THR A 179 2.84 -2.76 5.37
CA THR A 179 4.29 -2.62 5.58
C THR A 179 4.99 -2.19 4.31
N TYR A 180 6.15 -1.54 4.45
CA TYR A 180 7.04 -1.18 3.35
C TYR A 180 7.48 -2.39 2.52
N LEU A 181 7.71 -3.53 3.17
CA LEU A 181 8.00 -4.80 2.48
C LEU A 181 6.82 -5.28 1.62
N SER A 182 5.58 -5.18 2.10
CA SER A 182 4.40 -5.53 1.29
C SER A 182 4.20 -4.59 0.10
N VAL A 183 4.45 -3.29 0.29
CA VAL A 183 4.40 -2.31 -0.82
C VAL A 183 5.44 -2.66 -1.88
N PHE A 184 6.70 -2.87 -1.49
CA PHE A 184 7.76 -3.29 -2.42
C PHE A 184 7.39 -4.54 -3.21
N ARG A 185 6.92 -5.59 -2.52
CA ARG A 185 6.52 -6.85 -3.18
C ARG A 185 5.34 -6.66 -4.13
N ALA A 186 4.36 -5.83 -3.76
CA ALA A 186 3.23 -5.52 -4.63
C ALA A 186 3.69 -4.79 -5.90
N THR A 187 4.57 -3.78 -5.78
CA THR A 187 5.12 -3.06 -6.92
C THR A 187 5.96 -3.96 -7.83
N VAL A 188 6.84 -4.81 -7.28
CA VAL A 188 7.62 -5.79 -8.08
C VAL A 188 6.71 -6.75 -8.82
N LYS A 189 5.62 -7.21 -8.19
CA LYS A 189 4.64 -8.09 -8.83
C LYS A 189 3.91 -7.39 -9.98
N GLN A 190 3.59 -6.11 -9.81
CA GLN A 190 2.87 -5.31 -10.80
C GLN A 190 3.76 -4.97 -12.02
N TYR A 191 5.05 -4.76 -11.78
CA TYR A 191 6.03 -4.39 -12.80
C TYR A 191 7.16 -5.43 -12.92
N PRO A 192 6.86 -6.67 -13.35
CA PRO A 192 7.83 -7.78 -13.30
C PRO A 192 9.01 -7.63 -14.29
N LYS A 193 8.90 -6.74 -15.28
CA LYS A 193 9.97 -6.46 -16.26
C LYS A 193 11.02 -5.49 -15.72
N LEU A 194 10.70 -4.72 -14.68
CA LEU A 194 11.61 -3.74 -14.10
C LEU A 194 12.55 -4.40 -13.10
N ASN A 195 13.75 -3.85 -12.97
CA ASN A 195 14.74 -4.35 -12.02
C ASN A 195 14.25 -4.10 -10.58
N PRO A 196 14.13 -5.13 -9.72
CA PRO A 196 13.67 -4.96 -8.34
C PRO A 196 14.51 -3.98 -7.52
N ARG A 197 15.82 -3.88 -7.78
CA ARG A 197 16.69 -2.89 -7.16
C ARG A 197 16.26 -1.47 -7.53
N GLN A 198 15.97 -1.22 -8.81
CA GLN A 198 15.51 0.09 -9.26
C GLN A 198 14.16 0.44 -8.63
N ILE A 199 13.23 -0.53 -8.61
CA ILE A 199 11.92 -0.35 -7.94
C ILE A 199 12.09 0.06 -6.49
N LEU A 200 12.98 -0.61 -5.75
CA LEU A 200 13.21 -0.28 -4.35
C LEU A 200 13.77 1.15 -4.17
N LEU A 201 14.73 1.55 -5.00
CA LEU A 201 15.34 2.88 -4.93
C LEU A 201 14.32 3.97 -5.29
N ASP A 202 13.50 3.75 -6.32
CA ASP A 202 12.44 4.68 -6.71
C ASP A 202 11.38 4.80 -5.61
N LEU A 203 10.98 3.68 -4.98
CA LEU A 203 10.06 3.69 -3.85
C LEU A 203 10.62 4.46 -2.63
N ILE A 204 11.91 4.28 -2.33
CA ILE A 204 12.61 5.04 -1.28
C ILE A 204 12.59 6.53 -1.61
N SER A 205 12.89 6.90 -2.86
CA SER A 205 12.92 8.29 -3.31
C SER A 205 11.53 8.94 -3.26
N THR A 206 10.50 8.24 -3.74
CA THR A 206 9.14 8.78 -3.89
C THR A 206 8.37 8.81 -2.59
N ARG A 207 8.47 7.78 -1.74
CA ARG A 207 7.70 7.69 -0.48
C ARG A 207 8.48 8.16 0.74
N GLY A 208 9.78 8.39 0.61
CA GLY A 208 10.66 8.75 1.70
C GLY A 208 10.75 7.66 2.78
N GLY A 209 11.18 8.06 3.97
CA GLY A 209 11.31 7.14 5.12
C GLY A 209 12.31 6.02 4.87
N LYS A 210 13.47 6.32 4.27
CA LYS A 210 14.49 5.36 3.81
C LYS A 210 14.73 4.19 4.77
N GLY A 211 14.90 4.41 6.07
CA GLY A 211 15.16 3.30 7.00
C GLY A 211 13.98 2.33 7.21
N LYS A 212 12.74 2.73 6.91
CA LYS A 212 11.57 1.84 6.93
C LYS A 212 11.60 0.80 5.80
N TRP A 213 12.43 1.01 4.78
CA TRP A 213 12.66 0.09 3.66
C TRP A 213 13.73 -0.98 3.95
N PHE A 214 14.38 -0.96 5.13
CA PHE A 214 15.41 -1.95 5.51
C PHE A 214 14.95 -3.40 5.29
N ALA A 215 13.75 -3.73 5.77
CA ALA A 215 13.20 -5.08 5.63
C ALA A 215 12.95 -5.46 4.16
N ALA A 216 12.58 -4.51 3.31
CA ALA A 216 12.42 -4.71 1.87
C ALA A 216 13.77 -4.98 1.19
N ALA A 217 14.77 -4.13 1.44
CA ALA A 217 16.12 -4.26 0.91
C ALA A 217 16.75 -5.61 1.30
N LYS A 218 16.72 -5.95 2.61
CA LYS A 218 17.25 -7.20 3.14
C LYS A 218 16.55 -8.42 2.52
N SER A 219 15.22 -8.40 2.43
CA SER A 219 14.46 -9.52 1.86
C SER A 219 14.70 -9.71 0.36
N ALA A 220 15.12 -8.65 -0.35
CA ALA A 220 15.47 -8.69 -1.76
C ALA A 220 16.93 -9.10 -2.02
N GLY A 221 17.74 -9.33 -0.96
CA GLY A 221 19.17 -9.59 -1.08
C GLY A 221 20.01 -8.37 -1.46
N LEU A 222 19.43 -7.16 -1.41
CA LEU A 222 20.11 -5.90 -1.71
C LEU A 222 20.78 -5.38 -0.44
N LEU A 223 21.82 -6.08 -0.01
CA LEU A 223 22.44 -5.89 1.31
C LEU A 223 23.11 -4.52 1.45
N ASP A 224 23.68 -4.00 0.37
CA ASP A 224 24.22 -2.64 0.31
C ASP A 224 23.12 -1.58 0.54
N VAL A 225 21.98 -1.71 -0.13
CA VAL A 225 20.82 -0.83 0.09
C VAL A 225 20.27 -1.00 1.50
N ALA A 226 20.29 -2.23 2.04
CA ALA A 226 19.87 -2.49 3.41
C ALA A 226 20.77 -1.77 4.43
N LEU A 227 22.09 -1.78 4.24
CA LEU A 227 23.03 -1.02 5.06
C LEU A 227 22.76 0.47 5.00
N GLU A 228 22.54 1.02 3.79
CA GLU A 228 22.17 2.42 3.65
C GLU A 228 20.82 2.76 4.31
N CYS A 229 19.85 1.84 4.31
CA CYS A 229 18.59 2.02 5.02
C CYS A 229 18.81 2.04 6.55
N ALA A 230 19.63 1.11 7.06
CA ALA A 230 19.92 0.99 8.47
C ALA A 230 20.67 2.23 9.01
N ALA A 231 21.58 2.80 8.23
CA ALA A 231 22.36 3.99 8.58
C ALA A 231 21.52 5.25 8.86
N VAL A 232 20.27 5.30 8.37
CA VAL A 232 19.32 6.38 8.69
C VAL A 232 18.85 6.31 10.15
N GLY A 233 18.94 5.14 10.80
CA GLY A 233 18.64 4.96 12.21
C GLY A 233 17.15 5.07 12.57
N THR A 234 16.27 4.71 11.62
CA THR A 234 14.81 4.60 11.86
C THR A 234 14.32 3.15 11.91
N SER A 235 15.23 2.18 11.75
CA SER A 235 14.95 0.77 11.97
C SER A 235 15.13 0.44 13.46
N GLU A 236 14.25 -0.41 14.00
CA GLU A 236 14.40 -0.90 15.38
C GLU A 236 15.72 -1.68 15.55
N PRO A 237 16.55 -1.37 16.56
CA PRO A 237 17.83 -2.07 16.78
C PRO A 237 17.67 -3.59 16.92
N ALA A 238 16.60 -4.06 17.57
CA ALA A 238 16.28 -5.50 17.65
C ALA A 238 16.09 -6.14 16.25
N THR A 239 15.63 -5.38 15.26
CA THR A 239 15.52 -5.83 13.86
C THR A 239 16.89 -5.95 13.20
N LEU A 240 17.82 -5.04 13.52
CA LEU A 240 19.20 -5.07 13.03
C LEU A 240 19.98 -6.26 13.65
N ILE A 241 19.86 -6.47 14.96
CA ILE A 241 20.47 -7.61 15.67
C ILE A 241 19.96 -8.94 15.10
N ARG A 242 18.64 -9.05 14.89
CA ARG A 242 18.05 -10.24 14.26
C ARG A 242 18.61 -10.46 12.84
N ALA A 243 18.80 -9.39 12.07
CA ALA A 243 19.42 -9.48 10.75
C ALA A 243 20.89 -9.94 10.83
N ALA A 244 21.68 -9.40 11.77
CA ALA A 244 23.07 -9.81 11.99
C ALA A 244 23.17 -11.32 12.24
N ARG A 245 22.30 -11.84 13.13
CA ARG A 245 22.19 -13.27 13.42
C ARG A 245 21.84 -14.09 12.17
N ASP A 246 20.79 -13.70 11.44
CA ASP A 246 20.26 -14.47 10.32
C ASP A 246 21.22 -14.54 9.10
N PHE A 247 22.24 -13.67 9.09
CA PHE A 247 23.24 -13.56 8.03
C PHE A 247 24.66 -13.98 8.43
N LEU A 248 24.92 -14.34 9.70
CA LEU A 248 26.27 -14.63 10.19
C LEU A 248 27.04 -15.65 9.33
N ASP A 249 26.37 -16.73 8.91
CA ASP A 249 26.97 -17.76 8.06
C ASP A 249 26.84 -17.49 6.55
N LYS A 250 26.04 -16.48 6.15
CA LYS A 250 25.72 -16.19 4.74
C LYS A 250 26.57 -15.04 4.19
N ASP A 251 26.73 -13.99 4.98
CA ASP A 251 27.46 -12.79 4.63
C ASP A 251 28.03 -12.16 5.92
N PRO A 252 29.25 -12.58 6.32
CA PRO A 252 29.87 -12.07 7.54
C PRO A 252 30.17 -10.57 7.51
N ASP A 253 30.39 -9.99 6.33
CA ASP A 253 30.67 -8.55 6.20
C ASP A 253 29.39 -7.75 6.48
N PHE A 254 28.27 -8.14 5.87
CA PHE A 254 26.97 -7.57 6.19
C PHE A 254 26.62 -7.74 7.67
N THR A 255 26.87 -8.91 8.25
CA THR A 255 26.64 -9.16 9.69
C THR A 255 27.47 -8.20 10.55
N THR A 256 28.75 -8.00 10.25
CA THR A 256 29.59 -7.05 10.99
C THR A 256 29.06 -5.64 10.87
N GLN A 257 28.77 -5.18 9.66
CA GLN A 257 28.34 -3.80 9.43
C GLN A 257 26.97 -3.50 10.06
N ILE A 258 26.01 -4.41 9.94
CA ILE A 258 24.68 -4.21 10.51
C ILE A 258 24.67 -4.30 12.04
N ALA A 259 25.56 -5.13 12.62
CA ALA A 259 25.76 -5.20 14.06
C ALA A 259 26.42 -3.93 14.62
N LEU A 260 27.41 -3.36 13.92
CA LEU A 260 27.98 -2.05 14.26
C LEU A 260 26.92 -0.95 14.24
N GLN A 261 26.05 -0.94 13.22
CA GLN A 261 24.93 0.00 13.17
C GLN A 261 23.97 -0.19 14.34
N ALA A 262 23.70 -1.44 14.75
CA ALA A 262 22.86 -1.73 15.90
C ALA A 262 23.48 -1.21 17.22
N ILE A 263 24.79 -1.38 17.42
CA ILE A 263 25.51 -0.80 18.57
C ILE A 263 25.35 0.72 18.55
N GLN A 264 25.60 1.37 17.41
CA GLN A 264 25.48 2.81 17.29
C GLN A 264 24.06 3.31 17.61
N ASP A 265 23.02 2.62 17.11
CA ASP A 265 21.63 3.00 17.37
C ASP A 265 21.23 2.79 18.84
N LEU A 266 21.64 1.67 19.46
CA LEU A 266 21.41 1.40 20.88
C LEU A 266 22.08 2.44 21.78
N LEU A 267 23.35 2.75 21.51
CA LEU A 267 24.10 3.73 22.31
C LEU A 267 23.62 5.17 22.07
N ALA A 268 22.90 5.43 20.98
CA ALA A 268 22.18 6.68 20.72
C ALA A 268 20.74 6.68 21.29
N GLU A 269 20.43 5.75 22.20
CA GLU A 269 19.14 5.60 22.89
C GLU A 269 17.95 5.40 21.95
N LYS A 270 18.19 4.76 20.79
CA LYS A 270 17.12 4.39 19.85
C LYS A 270 16.56 3.01 20.19
N GLY A 271 15.33 2.78 19.70
CA GLY A 271 14.63 1.52 19.83
C GLY A 271 13.62 1.50 20.98
N TYR A 272 12.67 0.57 20.90
CA TYR A 272 11.68 0.37 21.96
C TYR A 272 12.24 -0.49 23.10
N ASP A 273 12.39 0.11 24.27
CA ASP A 273 12.85 -0.51 25.53
C ASP A 273 14.15 -1.36 25.37
N PRO A 274 15.22 -0.78 24.80
CA PRO A 274 16.48 -1.49 24.60
C PRO A 274 17.16 -1.85 25.93
N THR A 275 17.81 -3.01 25.96
CA THR A 275 18.51 -3.53 27.15
C THR A 275 20.01 -3.65 26.95
N THR A 276 20.76 -3.81 28.04
CA THR A 276 22.20 -4.11 27.96
C THR A 276 22.48 -5.44 27.26
N LEU A 277 21.54 -6.38 27.28
CA LEU A 277 21.65 -7.65 26.56
C LEU A 277 21.60 -7.44 25.04
N ASP A 278 20.83 -6.46 24.55
CA ASP A 278 20.78 -6.13 23.13
C ASP A 278 22.14 -5.56 22.67
N ALA A 279 22.77 -4.72 23.48
CA ALA A 279 24.09 -4.16 23.20
C ALA A 279 25.18 -5.25 23.17
N ILE A 280 25.13 -6.20 24.12
CA ILE A 280 26.03 -7.36 24.15
C ILE A 280 25.79 -8.25 22.92
N ALA A 281 24.54 -8.56 22.58
CA ALA A 281 24.23 -9.38 21.41
C ALA A 281 24.72 -8.72 20.10
N ALA A 282 24.54 -7.40 19.96
CA ALA A 282 25.07 -6.66 18.83
C ALA A 282 26.60 -6.71 18.77
N PHE A 283 27.27 -6.54 19.91
CA PHE A 283 28.72 -6.72 20.03
C PHE A 283 29.18 -8.12 19.58
N ASP A 284 28.56 -9.16 20.11
CA ASP A 284 28.91 -10.55 19.82
C ASP A 284 28.79 -10.85 18.32
N PHE A 285 27.72 -10.38 17.66
CA PHE A 285 27.57 -10.55 16.22
C PHE A 285 28.58 -9.73 15.41
N ALA A 286 28.91 -8.51 15.84
CA ALA A 286 29.92 -7.69 15.16
C ALA A 286 31.28 -8.41 15.15
N ILE A 287 31.70 -8.94 16.31
CA ILE A 287 32.95 -9.68 16.47
C ILE A 287 32.91 -11.04 15.78
N ALA A 288 31.80 -11.77 15.84
CA ALA A 288 31.66 -13.05 15.17
C ALA A 288 31.77 -12.92 13.65
N GLY A 289 31.09 -11.93 13.06
CA GLY A 289 31.24 -11.60 11.63
C GLY A 289 32.67 -11.19 11.29
N ALA A 290 33.27 -10.36 12.14
CA ALA A 290 34.63 -9.85 11.94
C ALA A 290 35.67 -10.96 11.96
N SER A 291 35.44 -11.97 12.81
CA SER A 291 36.33 -13.12 12.95
C SER A 291 36.34 -14.02 11.73
N ARG A 292 35.23 -14.11 11.00
CA ARG A 292 35.17 -14.85 9.74
C ARG A 292 35.96 -14.16 8.61
N LEU A 293 36.26 -12.87 8.77
CA LEU A 293 36.97 -12.03 7.81
C LEU A 293 38.38 -11.62 8.27
N GLU A 294 38.84 -12.16 9.41
CA GLU A 294 40.13 -11.83 10.02
C GLU A 294 40.35 -10.32 10.22
N ASN A 295 39.29 -9.57 10.52
CA ASN A 295 39.33 -8.11 10.63
C ASN A 295 38.90 -7.59 12.03
N GLN A 296 39.00 -8.42 13.06
CA GLN A 296 38.54 -8.10 14.43
C GLN A 296 39.18 -6.82 14.97
N GLU A 297 40.49 -6.62 14.74
CA GLU A 297 41.20 -5.44 15.25
C GLU A 297 40.59 -4.12 14.73
N ARG A 298 40.17 -4.11 13.45
CA ARG A 298 39.50 -2.95 12.84
C ARG A 298 38.13 -2.71 13.50
N VAL A 299 37.37 -3.77 13.70
CA VAL A 299 36.01 -3.70 14.27
C VAL A 299 36.05 -3.28 15.74
N VAL A 300 37.01 -3.80 16.51
CA VAL A 300 37.26 -3.37 17.89
C VAL A 300 37.59 -1.88 17.97
N LYS A 301 38.43 -1.35 17.07
CA LYS A 301 38.73 0.09 17.01
C LYS A 301 37.47 0.92 16.73
N GLU A 302 36.61 0.44 15.84
CA GLU A 302 35.35 1.12 15.52
C GLU A 302 34.34 1.09 16.67
N ILE A 303 34.22 -0.05 17.37
CA ILE A 303 33.35 -0.15 18.56
C ILE A 303 33.83 0.82 19.65
N ASN A 304 35.14 0.89 19.92
CA ASN A 304 35.69 1.87 20.87
C ASN A 304 35.32 3.31 20.46
N ARG A 305 35.46 3.65 19.18
CA ARG A 305 35.08 4.97 18.65
C ARG A 305 33.60 5.29 18.89
N ILE A 306 32.72 4.32 18.66
CA ILE A 306 31.26 4.47 18.86
C ILE A 306 30.95 4.66 20.35
N VAL A 307 31.56 3.87 21.23
CA VAL A 307 31.39 3.97 22.69
C VAL A 307 31.89 5.31 23.22
N ASP A 308 33.08 5.75 22.82
CA ASP A 308 33.64 7.02 23.28
C ASP A 308 32.80 8.23 22.84
N GLN A 309 32.18 8.15 21.64
CA GLN A 309 31.23 9.16 21.18
C GLN A 309 29.95 9.19 22.03
N ALA A 310 29.40 8.02 22.36
CA ALA A 310 28.20 7.93 23.21
C ALA A 310 28.48 8.43 24.64
N ASP A 311 29.65 8.09 25.21
CA ASP A 311 30.07 8.56 26.52
C ASP A 311 30.27 10.08 26.56
N ALA A 312 30.86 10.66 25.50
CA ALA A 312 31.01 12.12 25.38
C ALA A 312 29.65 12.84 25.35
N LEU A 313 28.60 12.16 24.87
CA LEU A 313 27.22 12.66 24.86
C LEU A 313 26.43 12.29 26.13
N GLY A 314 27.00 11.47 27.02
CA GLY A 314 26.31 10.95 28.21
C GLY A 314 25.16 9.99 27.88
N SER A 315 25.18 9.38 26.69
CA SER A 315 24.08 8.57 26.14
C SER A 315 24.22 7.10 26.52
N ALA A 316 23.12 6.46 26.94
CA ALA A 316 23.06 5.02 27.25
C ALA A 316 24.22 4.46 28.15
N PRO A 317 24.55 5.07 29.30
CA PRO A 317 25.75 4.76 30.08
C PRO A 317 25.87 3.29 30.52
N LEU A 318 24.75 2.64 30.84
CA LEU A 318 24.74 1.21 31.20
C LEU A 318 25.10 0.30 30.02
N MET A 319 24.68 0.67 28.80
CA MET A 319 25.01 -0.09 27.58
C MET A 319 26.46 0.16 27.17
N CYS A 320 26.95 1.40 27.25
CA CYS A 320 28.37 1.71 27.07
C CYS A 320 29.24 0.85 27.99
N GLN A 321 28.88 0.77 29.28
CA GLN A 321 29.60 -0.06 30.24
C GLN A 321 29.53 -1.55 29.89
N ALA A 322 28.38 -2.05 29.43
CA ALA A 322 28.22 -3.44 29.01
C ALA A 322 29.13 -3.78 27.81
N VAL A 323 29.18 -2.92 26.79
CA VAL A 323 30.04 -3.11 25.61
C VAL A 323 31.52 -3.04 25.98
N ARG A 324 31.93 -2.12 26.87
CA ARG A 324 33.32 -2.04 27.38
C ARG A 324 33.75 -3.34 28.07
N ARG A 325 32.88 -3.92 28.91
CA ARG A 325 33.18 -5.21 29.57
C ARG A 325 33.37 -6.34 28.55
N SER A 326 32.58 -6.36 27.47
CA SER A 326 32.75 -7.35 26.41
C SER A 326 34.07 -7.16 25.64
N LEU A 327 34.49 -5.91 25.40
CA LEU A 327 35.81 -5.60 24.82
C LEU A 327 36.96 -6.07 25.71
N GLU A 328 36.89 -5.81 27.02
CA GLU A 328 37.90 -6.23 28.00
C GLU A 328 38.01 -7.76 28.08
N ALA A 329 36.91 -8.49 27.94
CA ALA A 329 36.90 -9.95 27.99
C ALA A 329 37.56 -10.62 26.76
N MET A 330 37.83 -9.87 25.69
CA MET A 330 38.52 -10.36 24.49
C MET A 330 40.05 -10.18 24.53
N ALA A 331 40.55 -9.31 25.42
CA ALA A 331 41.96 -8.95 25.55
C ALA A 331 42.74 -9.98 26.38
#